data_AF-A0A0V1G2Y5-F1
#
_entry.id   AF-A0A0V1G2Y5-F1
#
_cell.length_a   1.000
_cell.length_b   1.000
_cell.length_c   1.000
_cell.angle_alpha   90.00
_cell.angle_beta   90.00
_cell.angle_gamma   90.00
#
_symmetry.space_group_name_H-M   'P 1'
#
loop_
_entity.id
_entity.type
_entity.pdbx_description
1 polymer ?
#
loop_
_entity_poly.entity_id
_entity_poly.type
_entity_poly.pdbx_seq_one_letter_code
_entity_poly.pdbx_strand_id
1 'polypeptide(L)'
;MFGLSVCFARDFCRQYHRPAGMVRAVCRRIDLSCTSRKDCRLLCSSKASSEPPNETSRSKPLIPALEEMPGKQHSPTLNHRFSWKRTFGFGSAVVIAVGSIACCYYYKNDLLDIYRSWWGWKGDTIHESGPRAPSHVRYLLVGGGTASFSAARAIRGLDEEARVLIVTDESHIPYMRPPLSKELWFDKDRTLARRLRFKQWNGRERTIFFEHEQFFVEPLQLEATEHGGVSVLRNSRVVRLRPAEHVVELADGQRIVYEKCLIATGGRPKQLPAFEHICNGQVTLFRGVDDFLNLETVLDRKPSATVAVVGGGFLGCELACALAKRGSTSGLTVLQLFPESGCMAKVLPQYLSQWSTKKMNELGVKTMAGATITGAQLDRNGQVKIQLLDGHTITADHVVVAVGLEPNVELAESSELELDPQLGGFLCDAELRCRSDIWVAGDCCSFYDVKLGRRRVEHHDHAVVSGRLAGENMVGSAKAYTHQSMFWSDLGPDVGYEAIGLVDSNLPTVAIFAKASQEDTPKAVVEETGQSIRSETEAAAALAEPPAKPPEVDTVNQSQTSTEDDYGKGVVFYLRGKRIVGILLWNVFNRMPIARKLLQEGAEHHDFSEVAKLFNLYGSITDNQ
;
A
#
# COMPACT_ATOMS: atom_id res chain seq x y z
N MET A 1 -20.14 38.60 21.88
CA MET A 1 -19.66 37.25 21.50
C MET A 1 -18.80 36.57 22.57
N PHE A 2 -18.21 37.26 23.57
CA PHE A 2 -17.32 36.63 24.58
C PHE A 2 -18.02 35.93 25.77
N GLY A 3 -19.31 36.18 26.04
CA GLY A 3 -20.03 35.56 27.16
C GLY A 3 -20.73 34.22 26.85
N LEU A 4 -20.99 33.92 25.57
CA LEU A 4 -21.74 32.72 25.16
C LEU A 4 -20.87 31.47 25.00
N SER A 5 -19.57 31.64 24.74
CA SER A 5 -18.64 30.51 24.56
C SER A 5 -18.27 29.79 25.88
N VAL A 6 -18.32 30.50 27.02
CA VAL A 6 -17.97 29.93 28.33
C VAL A 6 -19.12 29.10 28.92
N CYS A 7 -20.38 29.47 28.65
CA CYS A 7 -21.54 28.67 29.06
C CYS A 7 -21.65 27.36 28.28
N PHE A 8 -21.34 27.37 26.97
CA PHE A 8 -21.46 26.19 26.12
C PHE A 8 -20.42 25.10 26.43
N ALA A 9 -19.20 25.50 26.80
CA ALA A 9 -18.16 24.55 27.27
C ALA A 9 -18.54 23.87 28.59
N ARG A 10 -19.32 24.55 29.45
CA ARG A 10 -19.76 24.03 30.74
C ARG A 10 -20.85 22.96 30.60
N ASP A 11 -21.76 23.13 29.65
CA ASP A 11 -22.84 22.17 29.38
C ASP A 11 -22.34 20.95 28.59
N PHE A 12 -21.40 21.15 27.65
CA PHE A 12 -20.76 20.06 26.91
C PHE A 12 -19.95 19.11 27.83
N CYS A 13 -19.23 19.62 28.83
CA CYS A 13 -18.51 18.77 29.79
C CYS A 13 -19.42 18.04 30.78
N ARG A 14 -20.59 18.60 31.13
CA ARG A 14 -21.59 17.97 32.01
C ARG A 14 -22.29 16.78 31.34
N GLN A 15 -22.54 16.86 30.04
CA GLN A 15 -23.30 15.85 29.31
C GLN A 15 -22.47 14.58 28.97
N TYR A 16 -21.13 14.65 29.00
CA TYR A 16 -20.25 13.57 28.51
C TYR A 16 -19.15 13.06 29.47
N HIS A 17 -19.18 13.45 30.76
CA HIS A 17 -18.26 12.95 31.82
C HIS A 17 -16.77 12.79 31.43
N ARG A 18 -16.13 13.86 30.93
CA ARG A 18 -14.69 13.86 30.57
C ARG A 18 -13.82 14.61 31.62
N PRO A 19 -12.56 14.19 31.85
CA PRO A 19 -11.69 14.81 32.85
C PRO A 19 -11.15 16.20 32.42
N ALA A 20 -10.87 17.05 33.42
CA ALA A 20 -10.58 18.49 33.32
C ALA A 20 -9.36 18.91 32.45
N GLY A 21 -8.55 17.97 31.95
CA GLY A 21 -7.38 18.26 31.11
C GLY A 21 -7.71 18.79 29.71
N MET A 22 -8.90 18.48 29.17
CA MET A 22 -9.31 18.82 27.81
C MET A 22 -9.58 20.32 27.61
N VAL A 23 -9.96 21.04 28.69
CA VAL A 23 -10.23 22.49 28.68
C VAL A 23 -8.96 23.32 28.48
N ARG A 24 -7.80 22.85 28.97
CA ARG A 24 -6.51 23.55 28.77
C ARG A 24 -6.02 23.52 27.32
N ALA A 25 -6.38 22.49 26.55
CA ALA A 25 -5.98 22.36 25.15
C ALA A 25 -6.78 23.30 24.23
N VAL A 26 -8.07 23.51 24.54
CA VAL A 26 -8.95 24.41 23.78
C VAL A 26 -8.55 25.89 23.99
N CYS A 27 -8.24 26.30 25.22
CA CYS A 27 -7.83 27.68 25.48
C CYS A 27 -6.43 28.03 24.95
N ARG A 28 -5.50 27.06 24.80
CA ARG A 28 -4.17 27.31 24.22
C ARG A 28 -4.18 27.51 22.70
N ARG A 29 -5.21 27.04 21.99
CA ARG A 29 -5.33 27.21 20.52
C ARG A 29 -5.95 28.54 20.10
N ILE A 30 -6.41 29.39 21.03
CA ILE A 30 -7.11 30.65 20.73
C ILE A 30 -6.23 31.89 21.05
N ASP A 31 -4.96 31.70 21.38
CA ASP A 31 -3.98 32.77 21.67
C ASP A 31 -4.51 33.88 22.59
N LEU A 32 -4.95 33.49 23.79
CA LEU A 32 -5.33 34.41 24.85
C LEU A 32 -4.13 34.67 25.77
N SER A 33 -3.47 35.82 25.62
CA SER A 33 -2.46 36.29 26.56
C SER A 33 -3.09 36.59 27.93
N CYS A 34 -2.76 35.81 28.95
CA CYS A 34 -3.18 36.10 30.33
C CYS A 34 -1.96 36.25 31.24
N THR A 35 -1.51 37.48 31.40
CA THR A 35 -0.40 37.89 32.27
C THR A 35 -0.93 38.37 33.63
N SER A 36 -1.27 37.46 34.56
CA SER A 36 -0.93 37.56 36.00
C SER A 36 -1.50 36.38 36.82
N ARG A 37 -0.80 36.04 37.92
CA ARG A 37 -1.10 34.89 38.80
C ARG A 37 -2.28 35.07 39.77
N LYS A 38 -3.03 36.18 39.72
CA LYS A 38 -4.08 36.50 40.71
C LYS A 38 -5.51 36.03 40.34
N ASP A 39 -5.81 35.75 39.07
CA ASP A 39 -7.18 35.38 38.66
C ASP A 39 -7.51 33.88 38.75
N CYS A 40 -6.52 33.01 39.01
CA CYS A 40 -6.75 31.56 39.15
C CYS A 40 -7.34 31.13 40.51
N ARG A 41 -7.49 32.03 41.50
CA ARG A 41 -7.94 31.65 42.86
C ARG A 41 -9.45 31.75 43.12
N LEU A 42 -10.25 32.21 42.15
CA LEU A 42 -11.72 32.27 42.28
C LEU A 42 -12.48 31.10 41.62
N LEU A 43 -11.76 30.15 41.00
CA LEU A 43 -12.36 29.01 40.28
C LEU A 43 -12.33 27.67 41.04
N CYS A 44 -11.89 27.66 42.31
CA CYS A 44 -11.82 26.44 43.15
C CYS A 44 -12.30 26.68 44.60
N SER A 45 -13.61 26.70 44.82
CA SER A 45 -14.32 26.38 46.09
C SER A 45 -15.81 26.23 45.71
N SER A 46 -16.61 25.26 46.16
CA SER A 46 -16.74 24.61 47.45
C SER A 46 -17.32 23.18 47.34
N LYS A 47 -16.65 22.27 48.05
CA LYS A 47 -17.11 21.12 48.87
C LYS A 47 -18.52 20.54 48.67
N ALA A 48 -18.56 19.27 48.25
CA ALA A 48 -19.61 18.30 48.60
C ALA A 48 -19.28 17.64 49.95
N SER A 49 -20.28 17.52 50.83
CA SER A 49 -20.23 16.74 52.08
C SER A 49 -21.49 15.89 52.21
N SER A 50 -21.26 14.59 52.45
CA SER A 50 -22.06 13.58 53.18
C SER A 50 -23.49 13.22 52.72
N GLU A 51 -23.64 11.92 52.39
CA GLU A 51 -24.86 11.07 52.26
C GLU A 51 -25.67 10.92 53.60
N PRO A 52 -26.69 10.03 53.70
CA PRO A 52 -28.03 9.99 53.07
C PRO A 52 -29.16 9.89 54.15
N PRO A 53 -30.44 9.64 53.81
CA PRO A 53 -30.93 8.24 53.87
C PRO A 53 -32.04 7.83 52.87
N ASN A 54 -32.28 6.51 52.82
CA ASN A 54 -33.32 5.73 52.13
C ASN A 54 -34.77 6.06 52.56
N GLU A 55 -35.76 5.79 51.67
CA GLU A 55 -36.86 4.83 51.91
C GLU A 55 -37.89 4.71 50.74
N THR A 56 -37.96 3.50 50.18
CA THR A 56 -39.14 2.66 49.83
C THR A 56 -40.53 3.24 49.45
N SER A 57 -41.02 2.81 48.26
CA SER A 57 -42.20 1.92 48.04
C SER A 57 -43.35 2.36 47.10
N ARG A 58 -43.77 1.37 46.28
CA ARG A 58 -45.15 1.03 45.82
C ARG A 58 -45.84 1.74 44.63
N SER A 59 -45.76 1.07 43.48
CA SER A 59 -46.85 0.42 42.69
C SER A 59 -48.12 1.15 42.19
N LYS A 60 -48.20 1.28 40.83
CA LYS A 60 -49.28 0.86 39.86
C LYS A 60 -50.65 1.60 39.84
N PRO A 61 -51.54 1.44 38.80
CA PRO A 61 -51.38 1.35 37.32
C PRO A 61 -52.53 2.06 36.48
N LEU A 62 -52.62 1.78 35.14
CA LEU A 62 -53.79 1.81 34.19
C LEU A 62 -54.00 2.99 33.15
N ILE A 63 -53.62 2.76 31.86
CA ILE A 63 -54.41 2.59 30.58
C ILE A 63 -55.81 3.30 30.44
N PRO A 64 -56.39 3.70 29.26
CA PRO A 64 -55.93 4.29 27.96
C PRO A 64 -56.89 5.35 27.27
N ALA A 65 -56.46 5.89 26.11
CA ALA A 65 -57.16 6.14 24.81
C ALA A 65 -58.43 7.04 24.58
N LEU A 66 -58.53 7.49 23.30
CA LEU A 66 -59.69 7.98 22.48
C LEU A 66 -59.98 9.51 22.54
N GLU A 67 -60.37 10.26 21.49
CA GLU A 67 -60.55 10.13 20.03
C GLU A 67 -60.93 11.52 19.44
N GLU A 68 -61.13 11.58 18.11
CA GLU A 68 -61.96 12.52 17.30
C GLU A 68 -61.32 13.69 16.47
N MET A 69 -61.66 13.67 15.17
CA MET A 69 -61.58 14.70 14.10
C MET A 69 -62.90 15.56 14.09
N PRO A 70 -63.31 16.41 13.10
CA PRO A 70 -62.81 16.75 11.73
C PRO A 70 -63.00 18.22 11.19
N GLY A 71 -62.42 18.51 9.99
CA GLY A 71 -63.12 19.03 8.79
C GLY A 71 -63.63 20.50 8.59
N LYS A 72 -62.97 21.22 7.65
CA LYS A 72 -63.48 22.04 6.49
C LYS A 72 -64.12 23.48 6.60
N GLN A 73 -63.60 24.36 5.71
CA GLN A 73 -64.24 25.33 4.77
C GLN A 73 -64.39 26.87 5.03
N HIS A 74 -63.63 27.64 4.21
CA HIS A 74 -63.94 28.82 3.35
C HIS A 74 -64.51 30.21 3.79
N SER A 75 -63.66 31.25 3.62
CA SER A 75 -63.82 32.54 2.84
C SER A 75 -64.78 33.68 3.30
N PRO A 76 -64.76 34.90 2.71
CA PRO A 76 -63.68 35.84 2.34
C PRO A 76 -63.97 37.32 2.77
N THR A 77 -63.03 38.27 2.57
CA THR A 77 -63.29 39.66 2.07
C THR A 77 -61.99 40.49 1.90
N LEU A 78 -61.91 41.24 0.80
CA LEU A 78 -60.88 42.21 0.42
C LEU A 78 -61.15 43.60 1.02
N ASN A 79 -60.12 44.38 1.39
CA ASN A 79 -59.65 45.57 0.63
C ASN A 79 -58.61 46.46 1.36
N HIS A 80 -57.65 46.94 0.54
CA HIS A 80 -56.85 48.16 0.60
C HIS A 80 -55.71 48.44 1.63
N ARG A 81 -54.50 48.54 1.04
CA ARG A 81 -53.39 49.51 1.23
C ARG A 81 -52.80 49.74 2.63
N PHE A 82 -51.49 49.47 2.80
CA PHE A 82 -50.42 50.47 3.04
C PHE A 82 -49.02 49.82 3.03
N SER A 83 -48.00 50.63 2.75
CA SER A 83 -46.63 50.30 2.35
C SER A 83 -45.60 50.37 3.50
N TRP A 84 -44.61 49.45 3.44
CA TRP A 84 -43.22 49.47 3.96
C TRP A 84 -42.89 49.94 5.39
N LYS A 85 -42.35 49.02 6.20
CA LYS A 85 -41.02 49.15 6.84
C LYS A 85 -40.50 47.82 7.41
N ARG A 86 -39.20 47.59 7.19
CA ARG A 86 -38.39 46.43 7.59
C ARG A 86 -38.25 46.28 9.12
N THR A 87 -38.29 45.04 9.59
CA THR A 87 -37.49 44.59 10.75
C THR A 87 -37.20 43.09 10.60
N PHE A 88 -35.95 42.77 10.26
CA PHE A 88 -35.40 41.41 10.21
C PHE A 88 -34.92 41.00 11.61
N GLY A 89 -35.29 39.81 12.07
CA GLY A 89 -34.83 39.21 13.33
C GLY A 89 -33.89 38.03 13.08
N PHE A 90 -32.64 38.21 13.53
CA PHE A 90 -31.41 37.40 13.36
C PHE A 90 -31.42 35.99 14.02
N GLY A 91 -32.54 35.25 13.97
CA GLY A 91 -32.68 33.97 14.69
C GLY A 91 -32.44 32.69 13.87
N SER A 92 -32.56 32.75 12.54
CA SER A 92 -32.64 31.54 11.71
C SER A 92 -31.35 31.18 10.94
N ALA A 93 -30.32 32.05 10.97
CA ALA A 93 -29.07 31.82 10.24
C ALA A 93 -28.05 30.95 11.01
N VAL A 94 -28.15 30.90 12.35
CA VAL A 94 -27.14 30.22 13.19
C VAL A 94 -27.33 28.70 13.23
N VAL A 95 -28.57 28.21 13.14
CA VAL A 95 -28.86 26.76 13.16
C VAL A 95 -28.44 26.09 11.84
N ILE A 96 -28.49 26.81 10.72
CA ILE A 96 -28.10 26.29 9.39
C ILE A 96 -26.56 26.29 9.23
N ALA A 97 -25.87 27.27 9.81
CA ALA A 97 -24.40 27.35 9.74
C ALA A 97 -23.70 26.24 10.55
N VAL A 98 -24.21 25.88 11.73
CA VAL A 98 -23.58 24.88 12.61
C VAL A 98 -23.84 23.44 12.14
N GLY A 99 -25.01 23.17 11.55
CA GLY A 99 -25.29 21.87 10.91
C GLY A 99 -24.42 21.62 9.67
N SER A 100 -24.06 22.68 8.94
CA SER A 100 -23.24 22.59 7.73
C SER A 100 -21.75 22.36 8.04
N ILE A 101 -21.23 22.92 9.13
CA ILE A 101 -19.83 22.72 9.56
C ILE A 101 -19.60 21.30 10.09
N ALA A 102 -20.58 20.72 10.79
CA ALA A 102 -20.50 19.32 11.24
C ALA A 102 -20.59 18.31 10.07
N CYS A 103 -21.34 18.65 9.01
CA CYS A 103 -21.47 17.81 7.83
C CYS A 103 -20.22 17.88 6.91
N CYS A 104 -19.61 19.07 6.77
CA CYS A 104 -18.37 19.26 6.01
C CYS A 104 -17.15 18.56 6.65
N TYR A 105 -17.17 18.30 7.96
CA TYR A 105 -16.10 17.56 8.63
C TYR A 105 -16.16 16.05 8.37
N TYR A 106 -17.28 15.53 7.84
CA TYR A 106 -17.50 14.10 7.60
C TYR A 106 -17.58 13.71 6.12
N TYR A 107 -17.94 14.62 5.22
CA TYR A 107 -17.95 14.39 3.77
C TYR A 107 -17.00 15.37 3.08
N LYS A 108 -15.87 14.87 2.57
CA LYS A 108 -14.94 15.67 1.77
C LYS A 108 -15.56 16.00 0.39
N ASN A 109 -15.47 17.29 0.06
CA ASN A 109 -15.48 17.95 -1.25
C ASN A 109 -16.77 18.09 -2.10
N ASP A 110 -17.80 17.25 -2.05
CA ASP A 110 -18.91 17.40 -3.03
C ASP A 110 -20.01 18.42 -2.65
N LEU A 111 -20.18 18.77 -1.37
CA LEU A 111 -21.26 19.69 -0.94
C LEU A 111 -20.94 21.17 -1.17
N LEU A 112 -19.65 21.53 -1.28
CA LEU A 112 -19.22 22.92 -1.45
C LEU A 112 -19.51 23.46 -2.84
N ASP A 113 -19.44 22.62 -3.88
CA ASP A 113 -19.70 23.05 -5.26
C ASP A 113 -21.20 23.19 -5.57
N ILE A 114 -22.05 22.39 -4.90
CA ILE A 114 -23.51 22.57 -4.94
C ILE A 114 -23.91 23.89 -4.26
N TYR A 115 -23.26 24.24 -3.15
CA TYR A 115 -23.55 25.50 -2.44
C TYR A 115 -23.09 26.74 -3.21
N ARG A 116 -22.00 26.64 -3.99
CA ARG A 116 -21.47 27.71 -4.84
C ARG A 116 -22.37 28.03 -6.05
N SER A 117 -23.02 27.02 -6.64
CA SER A 117 -23.88 27.23 -7.81
C SER A 117 -25.22 27.91 -7.46
N TRP A 118 -25.72 27.72 -6.23
CA TRP A 118 -27.00 28.28 -5.79
C TRP A 118 -26.95 29.76 -5.37
N TRP A 119 -25.78 30.31 -5.01
CA TRP A 119 -25.68 31.64 -4.40
C TRP A 119 -24.83 32.67 -5.15
N GLY A 120 -24.31 32.37 -6.35
CA GLY A 120 -23.72 33.37 -7.25
C GLY A 120 -22.62 34.25 -6.64
N TRP A 121 -21.80 33.70 -5.73
CA TRP A 121 -20.79 34.45 -4.99
C TRP A 121 -19.49 34.58 -5.80
N LYS A 122 -19.18 35.80 -6.25
CA LYS A 122 -17.87 36.22 -6.79
C LYS A 122 -17.06 36.90 -5.69
N GLY A 123 -16.61 36.14 -4.70
CA GLY A 123 -15.66 36.58 -3.68
C GLY A 123 -14.34 35.85 -3.88
N ASP A 124 -13.22 36.59 -3.83
CA ASP A 124 -11.87 36.02 -3.94
C ASP A 124 -11.72 34.86 -2.97
N THR A 125 -11.37 33.72 -3.53
CA THR A 125 -11.20 32.47 -2.80
C THR A 125 -10.05 32.66 -1.83
N ILE A 126 -10.31 32.60 -0.53
CA ILE A 126 -9.25 32.27 0.42
C ILE A 126 -8.91 30.81 0.12
N HIS A 127 -7.95 30.61 -0.79
CA HIS A 127 -7.27 29.34 -0.93
C HIS A 127 -6.63 29.08 0.44
N GLU A 128 -7.10 28.06 1.17
CA GLU A 128 -6.21 27.40 2.12
C GLU A 128 -4.98 27.01 1.29
N SER A 129 -3.87 27.72 1.51
CA SER A 129 -2.66 27.51 0.72
C SER A 129 -2.26 26.05 0.89
N GLY A 130 -2.30 25.28 -0.20
CA GLY A 130 -1.80 23.92 -0.23
C GLY A 130 -0.34 23.84 0.23
N PRO A 131 0.21 22.62 0.38
CA PRO A 131 1.59 22.45 0.81
C PRO A 131 2.53 23.26 -0.10
N ARG A 132 3.28 24.20 0.51
CA ARG A 132 4.17 25.08 -0.25
C ARG A 132 5.48 24.36 -0.57
N ALA A 133 5.86 24.39 -1.84
CA ALA A 133 7.13 23.87 -2.32
C ALA A 133 8.24 24.93 -2.22
N PRO A 134 9.50 24.54 -2.00
CA PRO A 134 10.63 25.43 -2.23
C PRO A 134 10.74 25.77 -3.73
N SER A 135 11.24 26.96 -4.07
CA SER A 135 11.41 27.38 -5.47
C SER A 135 12.57 26.70 -6.17
N HIS A 136 13.56 26.20 -5.42
CA HIS A 136 14.76 25.54 -5.93
C HIS A 136 15.17 24.38 -5.01
N VAL A 137 15.71 23.31 -5.60
CA VAL A 137 16.36 22.22 -4.85
C VAL A 137 17.52 21.64 -5.66
N ARG A 138 18.57 21.19 -4.98
CA ARG A 138 19.68 20.51 -5.66
C ARG A 138 19.27 19.14 -6.20
N TYR A 139 18.66 18.30 -5.36
CA TYR A 139 18.21 16.97 -5.75
C TYR A 139 16.69 16.85 -5.63
N LEU A 140 16.01 16.68 -6.76
CA LEU A 140 14.57 16.45 -6.84
C LEU A 140 14.28 14.98 -7.13
N LEU A 141 13.46 14.33 -6.31
CA LEU A 141 13.03 12.95 -6.51
C LEU A 141 11.51 12.92 -6.70
N VAL A 142 11.06 12.51 -7.89
CA VAL A 142 9.64 12.48 -8.27
C VAL A 142 9.05 11.11 -8.00
N GLY A 143 8.15 11.03 -7.02
CA GLY A 143 7.53 9.81 -6.50
C GLY A 143 8.02 9.48 -5.08
N GLY A 144 7.12 9.16 -4.16
CA GLY A 144 7.43 8.89 -2.74
C GLY A 144 7.71 7.43 -2.39
N GLY A 145 8.15 6.60 -3.34
CA GLY A 145 8.29 5.15 -3.17
C GLY A 145 9.65 4.67 -2.66
N THR A 146 9.85 3.35 -2.72
CA THR A 146 11.09 2.66 -2.33
C THR A 146 12.33 3.17 -3.07
N ALA A 147 12.22 3.44 -4.37
CA ALA A 147 13.35 3.90 -5.17
C ALA A 147 13.82 5.30 -4.74
N SER A 148 12.90 6.27 -4.59
CA SER A 148 13.23 7.61 -4.10
C SER A 148 13.80 7.61 -2.69
N PHE A 149 13.24 6.82 -1.78
CA PHE A 149 13.80 6.72 -0.43
C PHE A 149 15.23 6.17 -0.45
N SER A 150 15.48 5.15 -1.28
CA SER A 150 16.82 4.56 -1.43
C SER A 150 17.81 5.54 -2.08
N ALA A 151 17.37 6.33 -3.05
CA ALA A 151 18.16 7.38 -3.68
C ALA A 151 18.49 8.50 -2.69
N ALA A 152 17.50 9.00 -1.92
CA ALA A 152 17.71 10.03 -0.91
C ALA A 152 18.75 9.60 0.13
N ARG A 153 18.66 8.35 0.60
CA ARG A 153 19.63 7.78 1.54
C ARG A 153 21.03 7.67 0.92
N ALA A 154 21.14 7.25 -0.34
CA ALA A 154 22.42 7.15 -1.04
C ALA A 154 23.07 8.53 -1.25
N ILE A 155 22.28 9.52 -1.66
CA ILE A 155 22.73 10.90 -1.84
C ILE A 155 23.26 11.44 -0.52
N ARG A 156 22.47 11.38 0.56
CA ARG A 156 22.88 11.86 1.90
C ARG A 156 24.09 11.11 2.46
N GLY A 157 24.26 9.84 2.11
CA GLY A 157 25.40 9.03 2.54
C GLY A 157 26.72 9.37 1.84
N LEU A 158 26.66 10.03 0.68
CA LEU A 158 27.84 10.47 -0.09
C LEU A 158 28.04 12.00 -0.05
N ASP A 159 26.99 12.75 0.24
CA ASP A 159 26.97 14.20 0.34
C ASP A 159 26.18 14.61 1.60
N GLU A 160 26.92 14.83 2.69
CA GLU A 160 26.38 15.18 4.01
C GLU A 160 25.70 16.57 4.05
N GLU A 161 25.85 17.38 2.99
CA GLU A 161 25.24 18.70 2.85
C GLU A 161 24.11 18.70 1.81
N ALA A 162 23.78 17.54 1.25
CA ALA A 162 22.75 17.40 0.24
C ALA A 162 21.36 17.81 0.77
N ARG A 163 20.66 18.59 -0.07
CA ARG A 163 19.27 19.02 0.13
C ARG A 163 18.41 18.26 -0.88
N VAL A 164 17.66 17.27 -0.38
CA VAL A 164 16.88 16.35 -1.20
C VAL A 164 15.40 16.59 -0.97
N LEU A 165 14.64 16.84 -2.04
CA LEU A 165 13.18 16.96 -1.99
C LEU A 165 12.54 15.77 -2.69
N ILE A 166 11.76 15.00 -1.95
CA ILE A 166 10.87 13.97 -2.50
C ILE A 166 9.50 14.61 -2.71
N VAL A 167 8.97 14.56 -3.93
CA VAL A 167 7.59 15.00 -4.23
C VAL A 167 6.72 13.78 -4.45
N THR A 168 5.61 13.68 -3.71
CA THR A 168 4.70 12.52 -3.77
C THR A 168 3.25 12.96 -3.76
N ASP A 169 2.45 12.34 -4.62
CA ASP A 169 1.00 12.58 -4.68
C ASP A 169 0.23 11.80 -3.59
N GLU A 170 0.90 10.85 -2.93
CA GLU A 170 0.37 10.16 -1.75
C GLU A 170 0.36 11.07 -0.50
N SER A 171 -0.57 10.80 0.42
CA SER A 171 -0.71 11.52 1.69
C SER A 171 0.29 11.09 2.77
N HIS A 172 1.07 10.05 2.48
CA HIS A 172 1.98 9.39 3.39
C HIS A 172 3.45 9.68 3.05
N ILE A 173 4.33 9.61 4.06
CA ILE A 173 5.78 9.55 3.86
C ILE A 173 6.18 8.21 3.22
N PRO A 174 7.39 8.07 2.65
CA PRO A 174 7.81 6.83 1.99
C PRO A 174 7.67 5.57 2.86
N TYR A 175 7.11 4.52 2.27
CA TYR A 175 6.85 3.23 2.93
C TYR A 175 7.12 2.02 2.01
N MET A 176 7.29 0.85 2.62
CA MET A 176 7.43 -0.42 1.93
C MET A 176 6.04 -1.03 1.64
N ARG A 177 5.84 -1.46 0.40
CA ARG A 177 4.57 -2.05 -0.06
C ARG A 177 4.37 -3.54 0.27
N PRO A 178 5.40 -4.41 0.39
CA PRO A 178 5.19 -5.85 0.61
C PRO A 178 4.26 -6.22 1.79
N PRO A 179 4.30 -5.54 2.95
CA PRO A 179 3.40 -5.86 4.06
C PRO A 179 1.91 -5.61 3.77
N LEU A 180 1.58 -4.77 2.78
CA LEU A 180 0.18 -4.42 2.45
C LEU A 180 -0.65 -5.62 1.98
N SER A 181 -0.03 -6.64 1.39
CA SER A 181 -0.71 -7.89 0.98
C SER A 181 -0.37 -9.09 1.87
N LYS A 182 0.45 -8.89 2.90
CA LYS A 182 1.01 -9.94 3.76
C LYS A 182 0.71 -9.66 5.23
N GLU A 183 1.72 -9.37 6.06
CA GLU A 183 1.66 -9.38 7.53
C GLU A 183 0.55 -8.49 8.12
N LEU A 184 0.18 -7.39 7.47
CA LEU A 184 -0.89 -6.50 7.94
C LEU A 184 -2.25 -7.21 8.05
N TRP A 185 -2.45 -8.34 7.37
CA TRP A 185 -3.69 -9.12 7.39
C TRP A 185 -3.71 -10.25 8.43
N PHE A 186 -2.56 -10.58 9.03
CA PHE A 186 -2.42 -11.79 9.85
C PHE A 186 -2.58 -11.54 11.35
N ASP A 187 -2.52 -10.29 11.81
CA ASP A 187 -2.80 -9.95 13.21
C ASP A 187 -4.31 -9.87 13.49
N LYS A 188 -4.72 -10.41 14.63
CA LYS A 188 -6.10 -10.33 15.14
C LYS A 188 -6.45 -8.92 15.59
N ASP A 189 -5.46 -8.18 16.11
CA ASP A 189 -5.61 -6.78 16.46
C ASP A 189 -5.57 -5.90 15.21
N ARG A 190 -6.75 -5.65 14.65
CA ARG A 190 -6.90 -4.75 13.49
C ARG A 190 -6.54 -3.29 13.83
N THR A 191 -6.45 -2.90 15.10
CA THR A 191 -6.02 -1.54 15.48
C THR A 191 -4.53 -1.32 15.24
N LEU A 192 -3.71 -2.38 15.30
CA LEU A 192 -2.30 -2.33 14.91
C LEU A 192 -2.17 -2.07 13.40
N ALA A 193 -2.92 -2.85 12.60
CA ALA A 193 -2.89 -2.76 11.15
C ALA A 193 -3.37 -1.40 10.62
N ARG A 194 -4.43 -0.83 11.21
CA ARG A 194 -4.91 0.53 10.87
C ARG A 194 -3.93 1.65 11.24
N ARG A 195 -3.00 1.39 12.16
CA ARG A 195 -1.86 2.28 12.45
C ARG A 195 -0.66 2.02 11.54
N LEU A 196 -0.81 1.16 10.52
CA LEU A 196 0.21 0.80 9.54
C LEU A 196 1.45 0.18 10.20
N ARG A 197 1.18 -0.58 11.27
CA ARG A 197 2.15 -1.39 11.99
C ARG A 197 1.72 -2.85 11.87
N PHE A 198 2.69 -3.74 11.85
CA PHE A 198 2.47 -5.17 11.69
C PHE A 198 3.44 -5.95 12.54
N LYS A 199 3.07 -7.19 12.89
CA LYS A 199 4.02 -8.15 13.43
C LYS A 199 4.59 -8.96 12.28
N GLN A 200 5.91 -9.03 12.23
CA GLN A 200 6.61 -9.98 11.36
C GLN A 200 6.24 -11.42 11.78
N TRP A 201 6.63 -12.40 10.96
CA TRP A 201 6.32 -13.81 11.25
C TRP A 201 6.89 -14.33 12.58
N ASN A 202 7.96 -13.71 13.10
CA ASN A 202 8.54 -13.96 14.43
C ASN A 202 7.85 -13.21 15.59
N GLY A 203 6.78 -12.45 15.31
CA GLY A 203 6.04 -11.67 16.29
C GLY A 203 6.60 -10.27 16.61
N ARG A 204 7.78 -9.89 16.10
CA ARG A 204 8.34 -8.54 16.30
C ARG A 204 7.56 -7.50 15.52
N GLU A 205 7.23 -6.40 16.19
CA GLU A 205 6.48 -5.32 15.59
C GLU A 205 7.36 -4.41 14.71
N ARG A 206 6.85 -4.02 13.55
CA ARG A 206 7.49 -3.08 12.62
C ARG A 206 6.45 -2.11 12.05
N THR A 207 6.90 -0.95 11.62
CA THR A 207 6.11 0.00 10.82
C THR A 207 6.37 -0.24 9.33
N ILE A 208 5.39 0.04 8.46
CA ILE A 208 5.62 0.02 7.01
C ILE A 208 6.50 1.20 6.53
N PHE A 209 6.55 2.29 7.29
CA PHE A 209 7.31 3.47 6.93
C PHE A 209 8.81 3.17 6.99
N PHE A 210 9.56 3.69 6.01
CA PHE A 210 11.01 3.47 5.99
C PHE A 210 11.74 4.24 7.10
N GLU A 211 11.18 5.36 7.53
CA GLU A 211 11.75 6.22 8.56
C GLU A 211 10.64 6.93 9.35
N HIS A 212 10.95 7.42 10.54
CA HIS A 212 10.04 8.23 11.33
C HIS A 212 9.90 9.66 10.76
N GLU A 213 8.69 10.24 10.85
CA GLU A 213 8.37 11.56 10.25
C GLU A 213 9.31 12.68 10.72
N GLN A 214 9.82 12.59 11.95
CA GLN A 214 10.75 13.56 12.55
C GLN A 214 12.14 13.62 11.89
N PHE A 215 12.52 12.63 11.07
CA PHE A 215 13.79 12.66 10.34
C PHE A 215 13.70 13.45 9.02
N PHE A 216 12.49 13.82 8.60
CA PHE A 216 12.30 14.66 7.43
C PHE A 216 12.23 16.13 7.83
N VAL A 217 12.91 16.97 7.06
CA VAL A 217 12.88 18.42 7.18
C VAL A 217 11.62 18.95 6.50
N GLU A 218 11.00 19.97 7.06
CA GLU A 218 9.88 20.66 6.41
C GLU A 218 10.30 21.26 5.04
N PRO A 219 9.50 21.14 3.96
CA PRO A 219 9.91 21.53 2.61
C PRO A 219 10.46 22.96 2.48
N LEU A 220 9.84 23.92 3.17
CA LEU A 220 10.28 25.32 3.14
C LEU A 220 11.53 25.60 4.00
N GLN A 221 11.90 24.69 4.89
CA GLN A 221 13.08 24.82 5.75
C GLN A 221 14.30 24.08 5.16
N LEU A 222 14.12 23.29 4.11
CA LEU A 222 15.15 22.46 3.52
C LEU A 222 16.40 23.26 3.09
N GLU A 223 16.20 24.45 2.52
CA GLU A 223 17.30 25.31 2.07
C GLU A 223 18.09 25.90 3.26
N ALA A 224 17.38 26.36 4.28
CA ALA A 224 17.93 27.03 5.47
C ALA A 224 18.53 26.07 6.51
N THR A 225 18.36 24.76 6.35
CA THR A 225 18.90 23.77 7.29
C THR A 225 20.42 23.67 7.12
N GLU A 226 21.13 23.83 8.24
CA GLU A 226 22.60 23.96 8.29
C GLU A 226 23.33 22.83 7.56
N HIS A 227 22.93 21.58 7.80
CA HIS A 227 23.54 20.37 7.22
C HIS A 227 22.71 19.74 6.10
N GLY A 228 21.84 20.52 5.46
CA GLY A 228 20.86 20.00 4.50
C GLY A 228 19.90 18.98 5.12
N GLY A 229 19.40 18.04 4.32
CA GLY A 229 18.46 17.03 4.78
C GLY A 229 17.60 16.46 3.67
N VAL A 230 16.61 15.65 4.06
CA VAL A 230 15.60 15.10 3.16
C VAL A 230 14.25 15.66 3.55
N SER A 231 13.50 16.17 2.58
CA SER A 231 12.12 16.63 2.76
C SER A 231 11.16 15.82 1.90
N VAL A 232 9.90 15.73 2.33
CA VAL A 232 8.83 15.06 1.58
C VAL A 232 7.66 16.03 1.40
N LEU A 233 7.46 16.49 0.17
CA LEU A 233 6.29 17.26 -0.23
C LEU A 233 5.15 16.29 -0.61
N ARG A 234 4.27 16.03 0.36
CA ARG A 234 3.11 15.12 0.23
C ARG A 234 1.92 15.76 -0.47
N ASN A 235 0.96 14.94 -0.91
CA ASN A 235 -0.25 15.37 -1.62
C ASN A 235 0.04 16.32 -2.80
N SER A 236 1.20 16.16 -3.44
CA SER A 236 1.70 17.06 -4.47
C SER A 236 2.12 16.22 -5.67
N ARG A 237 1.47 16.44 -6.81
CA ARG A 237 1.75 15.71 -8.04
C ARG A 237 2.57 16.58 -8.98
N VAL A 238 3.71 16.09 -9.44
CA VAL A 238 4.41 16.66 -10.61
C VAL A 238 3.60 16.32 -11.85
N VAL A 239 3.19 17.34 -12.61
CA VAL A 239 2.39 17.17 -13.84
C VAL A 239 3.16 17.53 -15.10
N ARG A 240 4.24 18.30 -14.98
CA ARG A 240 5.17 18.54 -16.09
C ARG A 240 6.61 18.52 -15.61
N LEU A 241 7.49 17.99 -16.46
CA LEU A 241 8.94 18.02 -16.32
C LEU A 241 9.52 18.67 -17.57
N ARG A 242 10.27 19.77 -17.41
CA ARG A 242 10.90 20.53 -18.51
C ARG A 242 12.42 20.42 -18.40
N PRO A 243 13.06 19.45 -19.08
CA PRO A 243 14.50 19.26 -18.99
C PRO A 243 15.31 20.49 -19.41
N ALA A 244 14.92 21.19 -20.49
CA ALA A 244 15.69 22.35 -20.95
C ALA A 244 15.74 23.53 -19.96
N GLU A 245 14.76 23.63 -19.06
CA GLU A 245 14.65 24.70 -18.05
C GLU A 245 15.10 24.23 -16.65
N HIS A 246 15.40 22.93 -16.49
CA HIS A 246 15.52 22.24 -15.20
C HIS A 246 14.37 22.55 -14.23
N VAL A 247 13.13 22.51 -14.70
CA VAL A 247 11.93 22.85 -13.91
C VAL A 247 10.92 21.71 -13.91
N VAL A 248 10.28 21.49 -12.76
CA VAL A 248 9.02 20.76 -12.68
C VAL A 248 7.86 21.69 -12.33
N GLU A 249 6.67 21.36 -12.83
CA GLU A 249 5.41 22.02 -12.50
C GLU A 249 4.53 21.05 -11.72
N LEU A 250 4.01 21.50 -10.58
CA LEU A 250 3.06 20.77 -9.76
C LEU A 250 1.62 20.99 -10.24
N ALA A 251 0.71 20.09 -9.87
CA ALA A 251 -0.71 20.16 -10.27
C ALA A 251 -1.42 21.45 -9.82
N ASP A 252 -0.94 22.11 -8.78
CA ASP A 252 -1.45 23.39 -8.27
C ASP A 252 -0.78 24.62 -8.91
N GLY A 253 0.09 24.41 -9.90
CA GLY A 253 0.80 25.45 -10.64
C GLY A 253 2.11 25.91 -10.00
N GLN A 254 2.48 25.42 -8.81
CA GLN A 254 3.79 25.72 -8.23
C GLN A 254 4.92 25.16 -9.12
N ARG A 255 6.05 25.86 -9.16
CA ARG A 255 7.23 25.48 -9.95
C ARG A 255 8.43 25.26 -9.03
N ILE A 256 9.20 24.23 -9.33
CA ILE A 256 10.43 23.90 -8.59
C ILE A 256 11.55 23.76 -9.61
N VAL A 257 12.59 24.57 -9.47
CA VAL A 257 13.85 24.44 -10.22
C VAL A 257 14.69 23.33 -9.56
N TYR A 258 15.33 22.47 -10.34
CA TYR A 258 16.21 21.42 -9.85
C TYR A 258 17.62 21.51 -10.45
N GLU A 259 18.62 20.93 -9.80
CA GLU A 259 19.94 20.68 -10.43
C GLU A 259 20.03 19.25 -10.98
N LYS A 260 19.49 18.27 -10.26
CA LYS A 260 19.42 16.86 -10.68
C LYS A 260 18.08 16.25 -10.30
N CYS A 261 17.50 15.47 -11.21
CA CYS A 261 16.17 14.88 -11.06
C CYS A 261 16.22 13.35 -11.13
N LEU A 262 15.47 12.68 -10.25
CA LEU A 262 15.14 11.26 -10.35
C LEU A 262 13.66 11.08 -10.62
N ILE A 263 13.32 10.36 -11.68
CA ILE A 263 11.97 9.85 -11.93
C ILE A 263 11.83 8.47 -11.27
N ALA A 264 10.98 8.38 -10.26
CA ALA A 264 10.70 7.16 -9.51
C ALA A 264 9.18 7.05 -9.25
N THR A 265 8.40 7.34 -10.29
CA THR A 265 6.93 7.42 -10.29
C THR A 265 6.25 6.05 -10.17
N GLY A 266 7.02 4.97 -10.26
CA GLY A 266 6.53 3.61 -10.09
C GLY A 266 5.51 3.23 -11.17
N GLY A 267 4.35 2.75 -10.75
CA GLY A 267 3.30 2.35 -11.69
C GLY A 267 1.93 2.23 -11.03
N ARG A 268 0.91 2.24 -11.87
CA ARG A 268 -0.51 2.14 -11.53
C ARG A 268 -1.04 0.74 -11.85
N PRO A 269 -1.93 0.17 -11.03
CA PRO A 269 -2.53 -1.13 -11.34
C PRO A 269 -3.26 -1.11 -12.69
N LYS A 270 -3.16 -2.22 -13.43
CA LYS A 270 -3.97 -2.42 -14.62
C LYS A 270 -5.44 -2.54 -14.24
N GLN A 271 -6.28 -1.78 -14.93
CA GLN A 271 -7.71 -1.93 -14.83
C GLN A 271 -8.18 -3.02 -15.82
N LEU A 272 -9.27 -3.69 -15.47
CA LEU A 272 -9.94 -4.61 -16.38
C LEU A 272 -11.17 -3.90 -16.96
N PRO A 273 -11.34 -3.86 -18.30
CA PRO A 273 -12.47 -3.17 -18.94
C PRO A 273 -13.85 -3.57 -18.40
N ALA A 274 -14.00 -4.84 -18.02
CA ALA A 274 -15.24 -5.36 -17.42
C ALA A 274 -15.68 -4.61 -16.15
N PHE A 275 -14.76 -3.97 -15.41
CA PHE A 275 -15.05 -3.28 -14.16
C PHE A 275 -14.93 -1.74 -14.26
N GLU A 276 -14.51 -1.18 -15.40
CA GLU A 276 -14.20 0.26 -15.54
C GLU A 276 -15.38 1.18 -15.20
N HIS A 277 -16.59 0.76 -15.53
CA HIS A 277 -17.81 1.53 -15.31
C HIS A 277 -18.37 1.43 -13.88
N ILE A 278 -17.76 0.60 -13.00
CA ILE A 278 -18.22 0.42 -11.62
C ILE A 278 -17.44 1.37 -10.70
N CYS A 279 -17.98 2.57 -10.50
CA CYS A 279 -17.31 3.63 -9.72
C CYS A 279 -17.79 3.76 -8.27
N ASN A 280 -18.72 2.90 -7.81
CA ASN A 280 -19.41 3.05 -6.51
C ASN A 280 -18.63 2.46 -5.31
N GLY A 281 -17.32 2.20 -5.47
CA GLY A 281 -16.44 1.72 -4.40
C GLY A 281 -16.50 0.22 -4.11
N GLN A 282 -17.19 -0.59 -4.92
CA GLN A 282 -17.21 -2.06 -4.82
C GLN A 282 -16.02 -2.75 -5.51
N VAL A 283 -15.15 -1.99 -6.17
CA VAL A 283 -13.96 -2.52 -6.86
C VAL A 283 -12.73 -1.78 -6.34
N THR A 284 -11.73 -2.53 -5.90
CA THR A 284 -10.42 -2.01 -5.47
C THR A 284 -9.33 -2.49 -6.41
N LEU A 285 -8.57 -1.54 -6.94
CA LEU A 285 -7.28 -1.81 -7.59
C LEU A 285 -6.19 -1.73 -6.51
N PHE A 286 -5.63 -2.86 -6.09
CA PHE A 286 -4.83 -2.90 -4.85
C PHE A 286 -3.38 -2.49 -5.08
N ARG A 287 -2.91 -1.38 -4.46
CA ARG A 287 -1.51 -0.92 -4.61
C ARG A 287 -0.92 -0.25 -3.37
N GLY A 288 -1.66 0.69 -2.78
CA GLY A 288 -1.18 1.61 -1.76
C GLY A 288 -1.86 1.42 -0.40
N VAL A 289 -1.43 2.25 0.55
CA VAL A 289 -2.00 2.28 1.90
C VAL A 289 -3.49 2.59 1.89
N ASP A 290 -3.93 3.52 1.06
CA ASP A 290 -5.35 3.89 0.95
C ASP A 290 -6.20 2.70 0.50
N ASP A 291 -5.72 1.89 -0.45
CA ASP A 291 -6.42 0.68 -0.89
C ASP A 291 -6.56 -0.35 0.24
N PHE A 292 -5.49 -0.53 1.02
CA PHE A 292 -5.50 -1.39 2.21
C PHE A 292 -6.52 -0.91 3.25
N LEU A 293 -6.49 0.38 3.61
CA LEU A 293 -7.40 0.96 4.61
C LEU A 293 -8.86 0.98 4.14
N ASN A 294 -9.09 1.24 2.86
CA ASN A 294 -10.41 1.18 2.25
C ASN A 294 -10.96 -0.24 2.28
N LEU A 295 -10.15 -1.24 1.90
CA LEU A 295 -10.56 -2.63 1.95
C LEU A 295 -10.81 -3.10 3.40
N GLU A 296 -9.97 -2.71 4.36
CA GLU A 296 -10.23 -2.94 5.79
C GLU A 296 -11.62 -2.41 6.20
N THR A 297 -11.93 -1.18 5.80
CA THR A 297 -13.22 -0.52 6.11
C THR A 297 -14.40 -1.24 5.49
N VAL A 298 -14.27 -1.71 4.24
CA VAL A 298 -15.32 -2.50 3.56
C VAL A 298 -15.61 -3.78 4.34
N LEU A 299 -14.56 -4.49 4.75
CA LEU A 299 -14.68 -5.79 5.43
C LEU A 299 -15.15 -5.66 6.88
N ASP A 300 -14.92 -4.52 7.54
CA ASP A 300 -15.48 -4.25 8.86
C ASP A 300 -17.00 -4.02 8.82
N ARG A 301 -17.49 -3.37 7.75
CA ARG A 301 -18.92 -3.10 7.56
C ARG A 301 -19.70 -4.36 7.21
N LYS A 302 -19.06 -5.32 6.53
CA LYS A 302 -19.66 -6.61 6.15
C LYS A 302 -18.72 -7.77 6.50
N PRO A 303 -18.68 -8.21 7.78
CA PRO A 303 -17.77 -9.26 8.23
C PRO A 303 -17.90 -10.60 7.48
N SER A 304 -19.10 -10.92 7.01
CA SER A 304 -19.41 -12.14 6.25
C SER A 304 -19.61 -11.87 4.74
N ALA A 305 -18.93 -10.85 4.20
CA ALA A 305 -18.95 -10.54 2.78
C ALA A 305 -18.37 -11.67 1.92
N THR A 306 -18.77 -11.70 0.65
CA THR A 306 -18.06 -12.43 -0.40
C THR A 306 -17.13 -11.48 -1.13
N VAL A 307 -15.82 -11.75 -1.11
CA VAL A 307 -14.82 -10.97 -1.86
C VAL A 307 -14.30 -11.79 -3.03
N ALA A 308 -14.37 -11.23 -4.23
CA ALA A 308 -13.77 -11.81 -5.43
C ALA A 308 -12.42 -11.17 -5.71
N VAL A 309 -11.34 -11.95 -5.63
CA VAL A 309 -10.00 -11.56 -6.05
C VAL A 309 -9.81 -11.98 -7.51
N VAL A 310 -9.62 -11.00 -8.39
CA VAL A 310 -9.42 -11.23 -9.83
C VAL A 310 -7.93 -11.15 -10.14
N GLY A 311 -7.36 -12.28 -10.56
CA GLY A 311 -5.96 -12.43 -10.89
C GLY A 311 -5.30 -13.60 -10.15
N GLY A 312 -4.60 -14.44 -10.90
CA GLY A 312 -3.86 -15.59 -10.40
C GLY A 312 -2.38 -15.31 -10.16
N GLY A 313 -1.91 -14.07 -10.30
CA GLY A 313 -0.51 -13.70 -10.03
C GLY A 313 -0.19 -13.67 -8.53
N PHE A 314 1.10 -13.46 -8.19
CA PHE A 314 1.57 -13.45 -6.80
C PHE A 314 0.76 -12.52 -5.89
N LEU A 315 0.55 -11.26 -6.27
CA LEU A 315 -0.25 -10.31 -5.48
C LEU A 315 -1.69 -10.80 -5.26
N GLY A 316 -2.33 -11.36 -6.29
CA GLY A 316 -3.67 -11.92 -6.19
C GLY A 316 -3.73 -13.10 -5.22
N CYS A 317 -2.74 -13.99 -5.26
CA CYS A 317 -2.65 -15.11 -4.33
C CYS A 317 -2.33 -14.67 -2.89
N GLU A 318 -1.44 -13.69 -2.71
CA GLU A 318 -1.16 -13.10 -1.39
C GLU A 318 -2.43 -12.51 -0.77
N LEU A 319 -3.16 -11.68 -1.53
CA LEU A 319 -4.41 -11.07 -1.06
C LEU A 319 -5.50 -12.11 -0.79
N ALA A 320 -5.66 -13.11 -1.65
CA ALA A 320 -6.64 -14.17 -1.44
C ALA A 320 -6.31 -14.98 -0.17
N CYS A 321 -5.03 -15.31 0.06
CA CYS A 321 -4.55 -16.00 1.26
C CYS A 321 -4.81 -15.15 2.52
N ALA A 322 -4.41 -13.89 2.49
CA ALA A 322 -4.59 -12.92 3.56
C ALA A 322 -6.07 -12.73 3.95
N LEU A 323 -6.94 -12.58 2.94
CA LEU A 323 -8.38 -12.43 3.16
C LEU A 323 -9.02 -13.72 3.69
N ALA A 324 -8.59 -14.89 3.21
CA ALA A 324 -9.09 -16.17 3.73
C ALA A 324 -8.67 -16.38 5.19
N LYS A 325 -7.45 -15.95 5.56
CA LYS A 325 -7.00 -15.94 6.96
C LYS A 325 -7.88 -15.05 7.83
N ARG A 326 -8.29 -13.87 7.35
CA ARG A 326 -9.27 -13.01 8.05
C ARG A 326 -10.66 -13.69 8.11
N GLY A 327 -11.04 -14.38 7.04
CA GLY A 327 -12.32 -15.11 6.93
C GLY A 327 -12.47 -16.25 7.93
N SER A 328 -11.37 -16.91 8.31
CA SER A 328 -11.39 -18.01 9.28
C SER A 328 -11.92 -17.60 10.67
N THR A 329 -11.97 -16.29 10.97
CA THR A 329 -12.56 -15.75 12.20
C THR A 329 -13.81 -14.91 12.00
N SER A 330 -14.10 -14.46 10.78
CA SER A 330 -15.18 -13.48 10.49
C SER A 330 -16.32 -14.01 9.61
N GLY A 331 -16.17 -15.19 9.00
CA GLY A 331 -17.13 -15.75 8.05
C GLY A 331 -17.02 -15.17 6.64
N LEU A 332 -15.98 -14.40 6.35
CA LEU A 332 -15.68 -13.90 5.00
C LEU A 332 -15.49 -15.06 4.02
N THR A 333 -16.15 -14.99 2.87
CA THR A 333 -15.93 -15.92 1.76
C THR A 333 -15.00 -15.28 0.74
N VAL A 334 -13.92 -15.96 0.38
CA VAL A 334 -12.97 -15.49 -0.64
C VAL A 334 -13.09 -16.36 -1.88
N LEU A 335 -13.42 -15.73 -3.02
CA LEU A 335 -13.33 -16.32 -4.34
C LEU A 335 -12.07 -15.80 -5.02
N GLN A 336 -11.33 -16.65 -5.72
CA GLN A 336 -10.21 -16.19 -6.55
C GLN A 336 -10.42 -16.67 -7.99
N LEU A 337 -10.45 -15.74 -8.94
CA LEU A 337 -10.77 -16.02 -10.34
C LEU A 337 -9.62 -15.63 -11.25
N PHE A 338 -9.29 -16.50 -12.20
CA PHE A 338 -8.26 -16.25 -13.20
C PHE A 338 -8.41 -17.16 -14.42
N PRO A 339 -8.02 -16.70 -15.63
CA PRO A 339 -8.17 -17.49 -16.86
C PRO A 339 -7.15 -18.63 -16.96
N GLU A 340 -6.04 -18.57 -16.23
CA GLU A 340 -5.02 -19.61 -16.26
C GLU A 340 -5.49 -20.92 -15.58
N SER A 341 -4.77 -22.02 -15.83
CA SER A 341 -5.08 -23.34 -15.28
C SER A 341 -4.80 -23.47 -13.77
N GLY A 342 -4.12 -22.51 -13.17
CA GLY A 342 -3.74 -22.52 -11.76
C GLY A 342 -3.08 -21.21 -11.32
N CYS A 343 -2.88 -21.08 -10.01
CA CYS A 343 -2.19 -19.98 -9.39
C CYS A 343 -0.76 -19.84 -9.95
N MET A 344 -0.37 -18.61 -10.26
CA MET A 344 0.92 -18.18 -10.81
C MET A 344 1.37 -18.95 -12.07
N ALA A 345 0.44 -19.52 -12.85
CA ALA A 345 0.74 -20.38 -13.99
C ALA A 345 1.55 -19.73 -15.12
N LYS A 346 1.61 -18.39 -15.20
CA LYS A 346 2.48 -17.68 -16.15
C LYS A 346 3.96 -17.76 -15.77
N VAL A 347 4.25 -18.01 -14.50
CA VAL A 347 5.60 -18.10 -13.95
C VAL A 347 5.91 -19.56 -13.64
N LEU A 348 5.08 -20.21 -12.83
CA LEU A 348 5.34 -21.55 -12.32
C LEU A 348 5.09 -22.64 -13.38
N PRO A 349 5.91 -23.70 -13.43
CA PRO A 349 5.57 -24.89 -14.21
C PRO A 349 4.31 -25.55 -13.64
N GLN A 350 3.64 -26.34 -14.48
CA GLN A 350 2.31 -26.89 -14.22
C GLN A 350 2.16 -27.56 -12.84
N TYR A 351 3.10 -28.44 -12.46
CA TYR A 351 3.07 -29.13 -11.17
C TYR A 351 2.96 -28.14 -10.00
N LEU A 352 3.87 -27.16 -9.97
CA LEU A 352 3.95 -26.23 -8.85
C LEU A 352 2.76 -25.25 -8.86
N SER A 353 2.28 -24.85 -10.04
CA SER A 353 1.04 -24.05 -10.16
C SER A 353 -0.19 -24.78 -9.60
N GLN A 354 -0.33 -26.08 -9.91
CA GLN A 354 -1.41 -26.91 -9.39
C GLN A 354 -1.27 -27.14 -7.88
N TRP A 355 -0.05 -27.39 -7.40
CA TRP A 355 0.26 -27.48 -5.98
C TRP A 355 -0.13 -26.20 -5.24
N SER A 356 0.28 -25.03 -5.75
CA SER A 356 -0.09 -23.73 -5.17
C SER A 356 -1.60 -23.54 -5.15
N THR A 357 -2.30 -23.93 -6.22
CA THR A 357 -3.78 -23.84 -6.29
C THR A 357 -4.45 -24.72 -5.24
N LYS A 358 -3.99 -25.97 -5.08
CA LYS A 358 -4.44 -26.87 -4.03
C LYS A 358 -4.19 -26.25 -2.65
N LYS A 359 -2.99 -25.70 -2.43
CA LYS A 359 -2.63 -25.05 -1.16
C LYS A 359 -3.53 -23.85 -0.86
N MET A 360 -3.85 -23.03 -1.85
CA MET A 360 -4.80 -21.92 -1.70
C MET A 360 -6.19 -22.41 -1.27
N ASN A 361 -6.67 -23.52 -1.84
CA ASN A 361 -7.93 -24.13 -1.45
C ASN A 361 -7.90 -24.66 0.00
N GLU A 362 -6.80 -25.29 0.43
CA GLU A 362 -6.59 -25.71 1.82
C GLU A 362 -6.59 -24.54 2.80
N LEU A 363 -6.12 -23.36 2.36
CA LEU A 363 -6.14 -22.12 3.14
C LEU A 363 -7.52 -21.44 3.19
N GLY A 364 -8.54 -22.02 2.56
CA GLY A 364 -9.93 -21.55 2.60
C GLY A 364 -10.33 -20.62 1.46
N VAL A 365 -9.48 -20.45 0.43
CA VAL A 365 -9.82 -19.72 -0.79
C VAL A 365 -10.61 -20.62 -1.73
N LYS A 366 -11.70 -20.13 -2.33
CA LYS A 366 -12.41 -20.86 -3.39
C LYS A 366 -11.85 -20.43 -4.74
N THR A 367 -10.88 -21.19 -5.26
CA THR A 367 -10.25 -20.89 -6.56
C THR A 367 -11.14 -21.31 -7.73
N MET A 368 -11.14 -20.49 -8.78
CA MET A 368 -11.85 -20.69 -10.04
C MET A 368 -10.87 -20.48 -11.19
N ALA A 369 -10.12 -21.54 -11.49
CA ALA A 369 -9.20 -21.58 -12.64
C ALA A 369 -9.99 -21.67 -13.96
N GLY A 370 -9.40 -21.17 -15.06
CA GLY A 370 -10.08 -21.08 -16.35
C GLY A 370 -11.20 -20.04 -16.42
N ALA A 371 -11.41 -19.25 -15.36
CA ALA A 371 -12.48 -18.26 -15.28
C ALA A 371 -12.12 -16.99 -16.06
N THR A 372 -12.61 -16.91 -17.29
CA THR A 372 -12.47 -15.71 -18.13
C THR A 372 -13.66 -14.79 -17.93
N ILE A 373 -13.41 -13.58 -17.43
CA ILE A 373 -14.45 -12.56 -17.18
C ILE A 373 -14.77 -11.84 -18.47
N THR A 374 -16.05 -11.77 -18.82
CA THR A 374 -16.55 -11.08 -20.02
C THR A 374 -17.31 -9.79 -19.70
N GLY A 375 -17.82 -9.66 -18.48
CA GLY A 375 -18.52 -8.47 -18.02
C GLY A 375 -18.69 -8.45 -16.51
N ALA A 376 -19.04 -7.29 -15.99
CA ALA A 376 -19.55 -7.15 -14.63
C ALA A 376 -20.62 -6.06 -14.59
N GLN A 377 -21.52 -6.14 -13.63
CA GLN A 377 -22.52 -5.10 -13.38
C GLN A 377 -22.94 -5.11 -11.91
N LEU A 378 -23.39 -3.97 -11.39
CA LEU A 378 -24.01 -3.94 -10.08
C LEU A 378 -25.42 -4.54 -10.15
N ASP A 379 -25.75 -5.39 -9.18
CA ASP A 379 -27.11 -5.86 -8.99
C ASP A 379 -27.96 -4.89 -8.15
N ARG A 380 -29.23 -5.23 -7.93
CA ARG A 380 -30.17 -4.40 -7.16
C ARG A 380 -29.79 -4.27 -5.68
N ASN A 381 -28.96 -5.17 -5.16
CA ASN A 381 -28.49 -5.21 -3.78
C ASN A 381 -27.13 -4.50 -3.63
N GLY A 382 -26.59 -3.94 -4.71
CA GLY A 382 -25.29 -3.28 -4.75
C GLY A 382 -24.10 -4.25 -4.71
N GLN A 383 -24.32 -5.53 -5.02
CA GLN A 383 -23.27 -6.53 -5.22
C GLN A 383 -22.79 -6.52 -6.67
N VAL A 384 -21.55 -6.93 -6.89
CA VAL A 384 -20.97 -7.06 -8.22
C VAL A 384 -21.30 -8.43 -8.79
N LYS A 385 -22.09 -8.44 -9.86
CA LYS A 385 -22.46 -9.62 -10.65
C LYS A 385 -21.47 -9.75 -11.82
N ILE A 386 -20.55 -10.70 -11.73
CA ILE A 386 -19.48 -10.98 -12.70
C ILE A 386 -19.96 -12.06 -13.67
N GLN A 387 -19.90 -11.78 -14.97
CA GLN A 387 -20.21 -12.73 -16.04
C GLN A 387 -18.93 -13.41 -16.53
N LEU A 388 -18.98 -14.73 -16.66
CA LEU A 388 -17.91 -15.54 -17.22
C LEU A 388 -18.19 -15.95 -18.66
N LEU A 389 -17.13 -16.28 -19.41
CA LEU A 389 -17.20 -16.70 -20.81
C LEU A 389 -18.02 -17.98 -21.02
N ASP A 390 -18.00 -18.89 -20.03
CA ASP A 390 -18.73 -20.15 -20.06
C ASP A 390 -20.23 -20.01 -19.73
N GLY A 391 -20.71 -18.78 -19.54
CA GLY A 391 -22.11 -18.46 -19.22
C GLY A 391 -22.43 -18.47 -17.73
N HIS A 392 -21.52 -18.92 -16.86
CA HIS A 392 -21.72 -18.82 -15.42
C HIS A 392 -21.68 -17.37 -14.95
N THR A 393 -22.32 -17.13 -13.82
CA THR A 393 -22.32 -15.81 -13.16
C THR A 393 -21.96 -16.00 -11.70
N ILE A 394 -21.10 -15.11 -11.21
CA ILE A 394 -20.66 -15.05 -9.81
C ILE A 394 -21.11 -13.72 -9.22
N THR A 395 -21.51 -13.73 -7.96
CA THR A 395 -21.85 -12.51 -7.22
C THR A 395 -20.87 -12.33 -6.07
N ALA A 396 -20.35 -11.11 -5.91
CA ALA A 396 -19.48 -10.73 -4.81
C ALA A 396 -19.90 -9.38 -4.21
N ASP A 397 -19.75 -9.20 -2.90
CA ASP A 397 -19.96 -7.91 -2.24
C ASP A 397 -18.88 -6.89 -2.60
N HIS A 398 -17.67 -7.37 -2.88
CA HIS A 398 -16.53 -6.54 -3.26
C HIS A 398 -15.60 -7.30 -4.21
N VAL A 399 -14.94 -6.58 -5.11
CA VAL A 399 -13.96 -7.13 -6.05
C VAL A 399 -12.60 -6.48 -5.81
N VAL A 400 -11.55 -7.29 -5.74
CA VAL A 400 -10.17 -6.82 -5.72
C VAL A 400 -9.49 -7.26 -7.00
N VAL A 401 -8.98 -6.32 -7.80
CA VAL A 401 -8.34 -6.61 -9.08
C VAL A 401 -6.82 -6.52 -8.92
N ALA A 402 -6.13 -7.61 -9.28
CA ALA A 402 -4.69 -7.77 -9.17
C ALA A 402 -4.12 -8.44 -10.44
N VAL A 403 -4.23 -7.76 -11.58
CA VAL A 403 -3.85 -8.28 -12.91
C VAL A 403 -2.57 -7.66 -13.50
N GLY A 404 -1.71 -7.13 -12.64
CA GLY A 404 -0.45 -6.47 -13.00
C GLY A 404 -0.54 -4.95 -12.96
N LEU A 405 0.50 -4.27 -13.46
CA LEU A 405 0.61 -2.81 -13.46
C LEU A 405 1.09 -2.25 -14.79
N GLU A 406 0.89 -0.96 -14.95
CA GLU A 406 1.48 -0.12 -16.00
C GLU A 406 2.43 0.90 -15.35
N PRO A 407 3.61 1.15 -15.95
CA PRO A 407 4.51 2.18 -15.44
C PRO A 407 3.88 3.57 -15.60
N ASN A 408 4.07 4.43 -14.60
CA ASN A 408 3.58 5.82 -14.62
C ASN A 408 4.54 6.69 -15.45
N VAL A 409 4.18 6.89 -16.72
CA VAL A 409 5.02 7.53 -17.76
C VAL A 409 4.46 8.86 -18.25
N GLU A 410 3.47 9.44 -17.57
CA GLU A 410 2.77 10.66 -17.99
C GLU A 410 3.72 11.85 -18.18
N LEU A 411 4.84 11.89 -17.44
CA LEU A 411 5.85 12.94 -17.58
C LEU A 411 6.60 12.90 -18.92
N ALA A 412 6.60 11.79 -19.64
CA ALA A 412 7.31 11.63 -20.90
C ALA A 412 6.84 12.62 -21.97
N GLU A 413 5.53 12.93 -22.00
CA GLU A 413 4.96 13.88 -22.95
C GLU A 413 5.57 15.27 -22.78
N SER A 414 5.60 15.79 -21.55
CA SER A 414 6.14 17.13 -21.27
C SER A 414 7.66 17.22 -21.31
N SER A 415 8.34 16.09 -21.10
CA SER A 415 9.80 16.02 -20.97
C SER A 415 10.51 15.53 -22.22
N GLU A 416 9.77 15.01 -23.20
CA GLU A 416 10.29 14.41 -24.43
C GLU A 416 11.32 13.29 -24.15
N LEU A 417 11.16 12.61 -23.00
CA LEU A 417 11.96 11.45 -22.66
C LEU A 417 11.44 10.22 -23.39
N GLU A 418 12.38 9.37 -23.84
CA GLU A 418 12.05 8.19 -24.63
C GLU A 418 11.42 7.11 -23.76
N LEU A 419 10.37 6.49 -24.28
CA LEU A 419 9.69 5.35 -23.65
C LEU A 419 9.99 4.07 -24.40
N ASP A 420 10.03 2.96 -23.67
CA ASP A 420 10.16 1.64 -24.27
C ASP A 420 8.84 1.24 -24.96
N PRO A 421 8.81 1.06 -26.29
CA PRO A 421 7.57 0.80 -27.02
C PRO A 421 7.00 -0.60 -26.78
N GLN A 422 7.79 -1.54 -26.25
CA GLN A 422 7.37 -2.93 -26.05
C GLN A 422 7.08 -3.23 -24.59
N LEU A 423 7.95 -2.78 -23.69
CA LEU A 423 7.92 -3.13 -22.27
C LEU A 423 7.29 -2.01 -21.40
N GLY A 424 7.15 -0.82 -21.97
CA GLY A 424 6.78 0.40 -21.26
C GLY A 424 7.88 0.92 -20.32
N GLY A 425 7.66 2.10 -19.76
CA GLY A 425 8.62 2.75 -18.86
C GLY A 425 9.63 3.62 -19.61
N PHE A 426 10.37 4.44 -18.87
CA PHE A 426 11.38 5.32 -19.43
C PHE A 426 12.64 4.53 -19.77
N LEU A 427 13.15 4.75 -20.98
CA LEU A 427 14.43 4.17 -21.41
C LEU A 427 15.58 4.91 -20.73
N CYS A 428 16.51 4.13 -20.17
CA CYS A 428 17.71 4.69 -19.55
C CYS A 428 19.00 4.02 -20.01
N ASP A 429 20.13 4.69 -19.88
CA ASP A 429 21.44 4.11 -20.17
C ASP A 429 21.89 3.13 -19.06
N ALA A 430 23.14 2.63 -19.17
CA ALA A 430 23.70 1.72 -18.17
C ALA A 430 23.86 2.35 -16.78
N GLU A 431 23.94 3.68 -16.67
CA GLU A 431 24.02 4.44 -15.41
C GLU A 431 22.64 4.88 -14.89
N LEU A 432 21.56 4.38 -15.51
CA LEU A 432 20.16 4.71 -15.24
C LEU A 432 19.77 6.15 -15.64
N ARG A 433 20.52 6.80 -16.53
CA ARG A 433 20.23 8.16 -17.03
C ARG A 433 19.28 8.14 -18.22
N CYS A 434 18.34 9.08 -18.25
CA CYS A 434 17.53 9.42 -19.43
C CYS A 434 18.07 10.68 -20.14
N ARG A 435 18.73 11.57 -19.39
CA ARG A 435 19.46 12.78 -19.82
C ARG A 435 20.66 13.01 -18.90
N SER A 436 21.45 14.05 -19.17
CA SER A 436 22.65 14.42 -18.39
C SER A 436 22.42 14.52 -16.88
N ASP A 437 21.24 14.99 -16.49
CA ASP A 437 20.86 15.42 -15.14
C ASP A 437 19.54 14.75 -14.68
N ILE A 438 19.04 13.76 -15.44
CA ILE A 438 17.79 13.05 -15.17
C ILE A 438 18.04 11.54 -15.16
N TRP A 439 17.70 10.90 -14.05
CA TRP A 439 17.75 9.46 -13.85
C TRP A 439 16.34 8.86 -13.72
N VAL A 440 16.22 7.54 -13.87
CA VAL A 440 14.99 6.79 -13.58
C VAL A 440 15.29 5.50 -12.80
N ALA A 441 14.46 5.17 -11.82
CA ALA A 441 14.62 3.97 -10.99
C ALA A 441 13.28 3.32 -10.61
N GLY A 442 13.33 2.04 -10.20
CA GLY A 442 12.15 1.26 -9.81
C GLY A 442 11.22 0.91 -10.98
N ASP A 443 9.93 0.67 -10.68
CA ASP A 443 8.98 0.04 -11.61
C ASP A 443 8.79 0.79 -12.95
N CYS A 444 9.05 2.11 -13.00
CA CYS A 444 8.95 2.93 -14.21
C CYS A 444 10.20 2.89 -15.11
N CYS A 445 11.26 2.19 -14.69
CA CYS A 445 12.55 2.14 -15.38
C CYS A 445 12.61 0.97 -16.37
N SER A 446 12.75 1.24 -17.67
CA SER A 446 13.19 0.24 -18.65
C SER A 446 14.72 0.30 -18.76
N PHE A 447 15.41 -0.59 -18.05
CA PHE A 447 16.87 -0.65 -17.98
C PHE A 447 17.44 -1.76 -18.86
N TYR A 448 18.75 -1.74 -19.07
CA TYR A 448 19.45 -2.78 -19.80
C TYR A 448 20.05 -3.81 -18.83
N ASP A 449 19.44 -4.98 -18.72
CA ASP A 449 19.99 -6.11 -17.98
C ASP A 449 21.14 -6.72 -18.78
N VAL A 450 22.31 -6.82 -18.15
CA VAL A 450 23.55 -7.29 -18.79
C VAL A 450 23.40 -8.68 -19.43
N LYS A 451 22.51 -9.54 -18.90
CA LYS A 451 22.30 -10.90 -19.39
C LYS A 451 21.06 -11.03 -20.28
N LEU A 452 20.02 -10.25 -19.99
CA LEU A 452 18.70 -10.44 -20.59
C LEU A 452 18.31 -9.34 -21.58
N GLY A 453 19.13 -8.29 -21.72
CA GLY A 453 18.85 -7.14 -22.57
C GLY A 453 17.88 -6.17 -21.90
N ARG A 454 17.15 -5.39 -22.72
CA ARG A 454 16.14 -4.44 -22.21
C ARG A 454 15.08 -5.16 -21.40
N ARG A 455 14.81 -4.67 -20.19
CA ARG A 455 13.73 -5.16 -19.33
C ARG A 455 13.22 -4.09 -18.38
N ARG A 456 12.01 -4.35 -17.87
CA ARG A 456 11.38 -3.66 -16.74
C ARG A 456 10.94 -4.72 -15.73
N VAL A 457 11.09 -4.45 -14.43
CA VAL A 457 10.70 -5.38 -13.36
C VAL A 457 9.99 -4.65 -12.22
N GLU A 458 9.19 -5.39 -11.46
CA GLU A 458 8.30 -4.86 -10.41
C GLU A 458 8.73 -5.42 -9.05
N HIS A 459 10.04 -5.33 -8.80
CA HIS A 459 10.69 -5.96 -7.66
C HIS A 459 11.09 -4.91 -6.63
N HIS A 460 10.80 -5.17 -5.35
CA HIS A 460 11.29 -4.33 -4.26
C HIS A 460 12.82 -4.22 -4.26
N ASP A 461 13.52 -5.35 -4.49
CA ASP A 461 14.98 -5.39 -4.61
C ASP A 461 15.49 -4.48 -5.74
N HIS A 462 14.85 -4.52 -6.93
CA HIS A 462 15.19 -3.61 -8.02
C HIS A 462 15.01 -2.15 -7.61
N ALA A 463 13.88 -1.79 -7.01
CA ALA A 463 13.62 -0.42 -6.57
C ALA A 463 14.66 0.08 -5.55
N VAL A 464 15.05 -0.77 -4.59
CA VAL A 464 16.10 -0.44 -3.62
C VAL A 464 17.45 -0.21 -4.31
N VAL A 465 17.90 -1.17 -5.13
CA VAL A 465 19.25 -1.14 -5.70
C VAL A 465 19.37 -0.12 -6.83
N SER A 466 18.36 0.00 -7.70
CA SER A 466 18.35 1.02 -8.77
C SER A 466 18.20 2.44 -8.20
N GLY A 467 17.35 2.62 -7.18
CA GLY A 467 17.22 3.90 -6.48
C GLY A 467 18.53 4.32 -5.82
N ARG A 468 19.18 3.41 -5.09
CA ARG A 468 20.50 3.64 -4.51
C ARG A 468 21.53 4.03 -5.59
N LEU A 469 21.64 3.23 -6.66
CA LEU A 469 22.60 3.49 -7.73
C LEU A 469 22.35 4.84 -8.42
N ALA A 470 21.10 5.17 -8.70
CA ALA A 470 20.74 6.47 -9.27
C ALA A 470 21.18 7.60 -8.34
N GLY A 471 20.94 7.49 -7.03
CA GLY A 471 21.43 8.44 -6.03
C GLY A 471 22.96 8.56 -6.00
N GLU A 472 23.69 7.44 -6.05
CA GLU A 472 25.16 7.43 -6.14
C GLU A 472 25.66 8.14 -7.40
N ASN A 473 25.00 7.92 -8.54
CA ASN A 473 25.33 8.55 -9.83
C ASN A 473 24.97 10.03 -9.86
N MET A 474 23.88 10.43 -9.19
CA MET A 474 23.52 11.83 -8.98
C MET A 474 24.58 12.58 -8.15
N VAL A 475 25.39 11.90 -7.32
CA VAL A 475 26.54 12.51 -6.61
C VAL A 475 27.86 12.37 -7.40
N GLY A 476 27.83 11.76 -8.59
CA GLY A 476 28.98 11.68 -9.50
C GLY A 476 29.73 10.35 -9.51
N SER A 477 29.15 9.27 -8.99
CA SER A 477 29.81 7.96 -8.95
C SER A 477 30.00 7.29 -10.32
N ALA A 478 29.16 7.61 -11.32
CA ALA A 478 29.20 7.09 -12.69
C ALA A 478 29.31 5.55 -12.80
N LYS A 479 28.50 4.82 -12.03
CA LYS A 479 28.49 3.35 -11.96
C LYS A 479 27.36 2.76 -12.81
N ALA A 480 27.65 1.65 -13.49
CA ALA A 480 26.67 0.91 -14.27
C ALA A 480 25.78 0.00 -13.41
N TYR A 481 24.51 -0.16 -13.80
CA TYR A 481 23.55 -1.08 -13.21
C TYR A 481 23.78 -2.50 -13.71
N THR A 482 24.47 -3.30 -12.90
CA THR A 482 24.81 -4.71 -13.20
C THR A 482 24.06 -5.70 -12.30
N HIS A 483 23.19 -5.19 -11.44
CA HIS A 483 22.49 -5.98 -10.44
C HIS A 483 21.42 -6.89 -11.07
N GLN A 484 21.45 -8.17 -10.74
CA GLN A 484 20.39 -9.11 -11.11
C GLN A 484 19.33 -9.11 -10.02
N SER A 485 18.21 -8.45 -10.29
CA SER A 485 17.16 -8.28 -9.31
C SER A 485 16.41 -9.58 -9.01
N MET A 486 16.19 -9.83 -7.72
CA MET A 486 15.34 -10.91 -7.23
C MET A 486 13.91 -10.44 -6.90
N PHE A 487 12.99 -11.38 -6.82
CA PHE A 487 11.62 -11.22 -6.34
C PHE A 487 11.33 -12.26 -5.25
N TRP A 488 10.39 -11.98 -4.34
CA TRP A 488 9.85 -12.97 -3.41
C TRP A 488 8.35 -12.78 -3.18
N SER A 489 7.69 -13.86 -2.76
CA SER A 489 6.29 -13.87 -2.35
C SER A 489 6.06 -14.86 -1.21
N ASP A 490 5.31 -14.44 -0.20
CA ASP A 490 4.94 -15.25 0.95
C ASP A 490 3.42 -15.46 0.93
N LEU A 491 2.96 -16.71 0.81
CA LEU A 491 1.55 -17.08 0.98
C LEU A 491 1.31 -17.42 2.44
N GLY A 492 1.33 -16.38 3.27
CA GLY A 492 1.36 -16.50 4.73
C GLY A 492 2.70 -17.02 5.26
N PRO A 493 2.72 -17.51 6.52
CA PRO A 493 3.98 -17.84 7.21
C PRO A 493 4.66 -19.13 6.72
N ASP A 494 3.96 -19.98 5.97
CA ASP A 494 4.37 -21.37 5.73
C ASP A 494 4.85 -21.66 4.29
N VAL A 495 4.59 -20.76 3.34
CA VAL A 495 4.92 -20.98 1.92
C VAL A 495 5.57 -19.74 1.33
N GLY A 496 6.80 -19.89 0.87
CA GLY A 496 7.59 -18.83 0.24
C GLY A 496 8.08 -19.21 -1.16
N TYR A 497 8.14 -18.21 -2.03
CA TYR A 497 8.80 -18.30 -3.33
C TYR A 497 9.83 -17.19 -3.46
N GLU A 498 10.95 -17.50 -4.10
CA GLU A 498 11.91 -16.51 -4.59
C GLU A 498 12.18 -16.75 -6.07
N ALA A 499 12.51 -15.69 -6.81
CA ALA A 499 12.80 -15.80 -8.23
C ALA A 499 13.86 -14.81 -8.67
N ILE A 500 14.65 -15.20 -9.68
CA ILE A 500 15.68 -14.35 -10.30
C ILE A 500 15.79 -14.69 -11.79
N GLY A 501 16.14 -13.69 -12.62
CA GLY A 501 16.32 -13.86 -14.07
C GLY A 501 15.01 -13.78 -14.85
N LEU A 502 14.89 -14.62 -15.89
CA LEU A 502 13.72 -14.76 -16.75
C LEU A 502 12.93 -16.01 -16.35
N VAL A 503 11.84 -15.81 -15.61
CA VAL A 503 10.96 -16.87 -15.09
C VAL A 503 9.61 -16.84 -15.82
N ASP A 504 9.53 -17.58 -16.92
CA ASP A 504 8.34 -17.69 -17.77
C ASP A 504 8.03 -19.18 -17.98
N SER A 505 6.82 -19.58 -17.61
CA SER A 505 6.32 -20.95 -17.73
C SER A 505 6.35 -21.53 -19.15
N ASN A 506 6.41 -20.68 -20.19
CA ASN A 506 6.53 -21.11 -21.58
C ASN A 506 7.95 -21.56 -21.96
N LEU A 507 8.95 -21.28 -21.12
CA LEU A 507 10.31 -21.77 -21.31
C LEU A 507 10.41 -23.24 -20.90
N PRO A 508 11.32 -24.01 -21.53
CA PRO A 508 11.69 -25.32 -21.00
C PRO A 508 12.19 -25.18 -19.56
N THR A 509 11.62 -25.98 -18.66
CA THR A 509 12.01 -25.99 -17.25
C THR A 509 12.50 -27.37 -16.81
N VAL A 510 13.48 -27.38 -15.92
CA VAL A 510 13.85 -28.56 -15.13
C VAL A 510 13.56 -28.25 -13.67
N ALA A 511 12.72 -29.05 -13.03
CA ALA A 511 12.32 -28.87 -11.64
C ALA A 511 12.78 -30.06 -10.79
N ILE A 512 13.41 -29.76 -9.66
CA ILE A 512 13.88 -30.75 -8.69
C ILE A 512 13.22 -30.40 -7.35
N PHE A 513 12.50 -31.36 -6.80
CA PHE A 513 11.73 -31.20 -5.57
C PHE A 513 12.20 -32.16 -4.49
N ALA A 514 11.98 -31.77 -3.24
CA ALA A 514 12.28 -32.56 -2.06
C ALA A 514 11.21 -32.34 -0.99
N LYS A 515 11.23 -33.18 0.04
CA LYS A 515 10.42 -32.96 1.25
C LYS A 515 10.97 -31.73 2.00
N ALA A 516 10.06 -30.93 2.54
CA ALA A 516 10.41 -29.80 3.39
C ALA A 516 10.57 -30.25 4.86
N SER A 517 11.45 -29.59 5.58
CA SER A 517 11.52 -29.61 7.04
C SER A 517 10.70 -28.46 7.62
N GLN A 518 10.60 -28.37 8.96
CA GLN A 518 9.96 -27.22 9.63
C GLN A 518 10.74 -25.91 9.45
N GLU A 519 12.02 -25.99 9.09
CA GLU A 519 12.90 -24.83 8.88
C GLU A 519 12.73 -24.23 7.47
N ASP A 520 12.14 -24.99 6.54
CA ASP A 520 11.94 -24.58 5.15
C ASP A 520 10.66 -23.73 4.98
N THR A 521 10.47 -22.70 5.82
CA THR A 521 9.29 -21.81 5.78
C THR A 521 9.67 -20.33 5.91
N PRO A 522 8.86 -19.40 5.35
CA PRO A 522 9.07 -17.97 5.55
C PRO A 522 9.21 -17.57 7.02
N LYS A 523 8.40 -18.17 7.90
CA LYS A 523 8.42 -17.91 9.34
C LYS A 523 9.76 -18.30 9.97
N ALA A 524 10.26 -19.52 9.71
CA ALA A 524 11.52 -19.99 10.29
C ALA A 524 12.69 -19.06 9.94
N VAL A 525 12.76 -18.59 8.69
CA VAL A 525 13.82 -17.65 8.29
C VAL A 525 13.67 -16.29 8.97
N VAL A 526 12.45 -15.80 9.19
CA VAL A 526 12.22 -14.55 9.93
C VAL A 526 12.55 -14.70 11.42
N GLU A 527 12.35 -15.89 11.99
CA GLU A 527 12.79 -16.21 13.36
C GLU A 527 14.32 -16.24 13.47
N GLU A 528 15.02 -16.79 12.48
CA GLU A 528 16.48 -16.82 12.41
C GLU A 528 17.10 -15.42 12.18
N THR A 529 16.62 -14.69 11.17
CA THR A 529 17.24 -13.45 10.69
C THR A 529 16.69 -12.19 11.38
N GLY A 530 15.49 -12.28 11.96
CA GLY A 530 14.78 -11.12 12.50
C GLY A 530 14.11 -10.22 11.45
N GLN A 531 14.15 -10.57 10.16
CA GLN A 531 13.76 -9.71 9.04
C GLN A 531 12.84 -10.41 8.02
N SER A 532 11.65 -9.86 7.75
CA SER A 532 10.68 -10.36 6.76
C SER A 532 10.88 -9.83 5.34
N ILE A 533 11.67 -8.77 5.15
CA ILE A 533 12.03 -8.30 3.81
C ILE A 533 13.14 -9.18 3.24
N ARG A 534 12.75 -10.14 2.39
CA ARG A 534 13.64 -11.20 1.89
C ARG A 534 14.85 -10.70 1.13
N SER A 535 14.72 -9.60 0.38
CA SER A 535 15.87 -9.00 -0.31
C SER A 535 16.95 -8.49 0.66
N GLU A 536 16.58 -8.11 1.90
CA GLU A 536 17.55 -7.72 2.92
C GLU A 536 18.28 -8.95 3.49
N THR A 537 17.56 -10.05 3.74
CA THR A 537 18.16 -11.30 4.26
C THR A 537 19.09 -11.95 3.23
N GLU A 538 18.69 -12.02 1.96
CA GLU A 538 19.53 -12.55 0.88
C GLU A 538 20.76 -11.67 0.61
N ALA A 539 20.62 -10.34 0.74
CA ALA A 539 21.77 -9.43 0.64
C ALA A 539 22.76 -9.65 1.79
N ALA A 540 22.28 -9.91 3.01
CA ALA A 540 23.13 -10.26 4.15
C ALA A 540 23.81 -11.63 3.94
N ALA A 541 23.09 -12.63 3.42
CA ALA A 541 23.64 -13.94 3.08
C ALA A 541 24.73 -13.85 2.01
N ALA A 542 24.66 -12.90 1.07
CA ALA A 542 25.71 -12.65 0.08
C ALA A 542 27.02 -12.12 0.68
N LEU A 543 26.96 -11.49 1.87
CA LEU A 543 28.12 -10.95 2.59
C LEU A 543 28.75 -11.97 3.55
N ALA A 544 28.02 -13.05 3.89
CA ALA A 544 28.54 -14.13 4.70
C ALA A 544 29.54 -14.98 3.89
N GLU A 545 30.64 -15.43 4.52
CA GLU A 545 31.59 -16.32 3.86
C GLU A 545 30.89 -17.61 3.39
N PRO A 546 31.12 -18.06 2.15
CA PRO A 546 30.59 -19.34 1.71
C PRO A 546 31.15 -20.46 2.60
N PRO A 547 30.36 -21.50 2.93
CA PRO A 547 30.86 -22.61 3.73
C PRO A 547 32.13 -23.19 3.09
N ALA A 548 33.17 -23.36 3.92
CA ALA A 548 34.53 -23.72 3.50
C ALA A 548 34.66 -25.10 2.79
N LYS A 549 33.57 -25.87 2.73
CA LYS A 549 33.43 -27.10 1.95
C LYS A 549 31.99 -27.24 1.45
N PRO A 550 31.76 -27.69 0.20
CA PRO A 550 30.47 -28.29 -0.14
C PRO A 550 30.22 -29.47 0.82
N PRO A 551 28.98 -29.67 1.31
CA PRO A 551 28.70 -30.79 2.21
C PRO A 551 29.11 -32.11 1.55
N GLU A 552 29.88 -32.94 2.27
CA GLU A 552 30.18 -34.31 1.86
C GLU A 552 28.86 -35.09 1.85
N VAL A 553 28.55 -35.72 0.72
CA VAL A 553 27.29 -36.45 0.48
C VAL A 553 27.59 -37.94 0.56
N ASP A 554 27.01 -38.62 1.54
CA ASP A 554 26.91 -40.07 1.52
C ASP A 554 25.93 -40.50 0.42
N THR A 555 26.32 -41.51 -0.36
CA THR A 555 25.48 -42.12 -1.40
C THR A 555 24.21 -42.70 -0.80
N VAL A 556 23.09 -42.02 -0.94
CA VAL A 556 21.78 -42.53 -0.54
C VAL A 556 21.29 -43.55 -1.57
N ASN A 557 21.03 -44.77 -1.10
CA ASN A 557 20.41 -45.84 -1.89
C ASN A 557 19.05 -45.40 -2.43
N GLN A 558 18.89 -45.46 -3.75
CA GLN A 558 17.60 -45.35 -4.43
C GLN A 558 16.77 -46.60 -4.17
N SER A 559 16.08 -46.65 -3.03
CA SER A 559 15.00 -47.62 -2.84
C SER A 559 13.98 -47.11 -1.84
N GLN A 560 13.07 -46.25 -2.31
CA GLN A 560 11.74 -46.10 -1.72
C GLN A 560 10.81 -45.47 -2.77
N THR A 561 10.09 -46.32 -3.49
CA THR A 561 8.86 -45.92 -4.18
C THR A 561 7.81 -45.60 -3.12
N SER A 562 7.72 -44.33 -2.72
CA SER A 562 6.61 -43.84 -1.88
C SER A 562 5.50 -43.31 -2.77
N THR A 563 4.34 -43.95 -2.69
CA THR A 563 3.08 -43.47 -3.24
C THR A 563 2.55 -42.32 -2.36
N GLU A 564 2.69 -41.07 -2.83
CA GLU A 564 1.87 -39.86 -2.63
C GLU A 564 2.73 -38.57 -2.75
N ASP A 565 2.22 -37.57 -3.49
CA ASP A 565 2.87 -36.29 -3.86
C ASP A 565 3.14 -35.35 -2.66
N ASP A 566 4.11 -35.69 -1.79
CA ASP A 566 4.44 -34.99 -0.53
C ASP A 566 5.67 -34.06 -0.65
N TYR A 567 5.91 -33.47 -1.82
CA TYR A 567 6.98 -32.46 -1.94
C TYR A 567 6.57 -31.16 -1.22
N GLY A 568 7.56 -30.51 -0.59
CA GLY A 568 7.35 -29.28 0.18
C GLY A 568 8.34 -28.15 -0.14
N LYS A 569 9.39 -28.43 -0.93
CA LYS A 569 10.37 -27.46 -1.39
C LYS A 569 11.02 -27.88 -2.71
N GLY A 570 11.67 -26.94 -3.39
CA GLY A 570 12.47 -27.26 -4.56
C GLY A 570 13.05 -26.06 -5.31
N VAL A 571 13.73 -26.39 -6.40
CA VAL A 571 14.28 -25.44 -7.36
C VAL A 571 13.75 -25.72 -8.76
N VAL A 572 13.41 -24.66 -9.49
CA VAL A 572 13.04 -24.72 -10.90
C VAL A 572 14.03 -23.89 -11.71
N PHE A 573 14.69 -24.55 -12.67
CA PHE A 573 15.59 -23.91 -13.62
C PHE A 573 14.85 -23.65 -14.94
N TYR A 574 14.83 -22.40 -15.40
CA TYR A 574 14.27 -21.98 -16.69
C TYR A 574 15.39 -21.87 -17.71
N LEU A 575 15.19 -22.47 -18.88
CA LEU A 575 16.28 -22.73 -19.82
C LEU A 575 16.08 -22.03 -21.17
N ARG A 576 17.20 -21.62 -21.77
CA ARG A 576 17.33 -21.41 -23.22
C ARG A 576 18.42 -22.34 -23.74
N GLY A 577 18.01 -23.40 -24.45
CA GLY A 577 18.90 -24.51 -24.75
C GLY A 577 19.33 -25.21 -23.45
N LYS A 578 20.65 -25.24 -23.17
CA LYS A 578 21.22 -25.85 -21.97
C LYS A 578 21.68 -24.84 -20.90
N ARG A 579 21.38 -23.55 -21.12
CA ARG A 579 21.77 -22.46 -20.21
C ARG A 579 20.61 -22.05 -19.33
N ILE A 580 20.90 -21.83 -18.06
CA ILE A 580 19.95 -21.29 -17.09
C ILE A 580 19.78 -19.79 -17.36
N VAL A 581 18.53 -19.36 -17.57
CA VAL A 581 18.17 -17.94 -17.75
C VAL A 581 17.28 -17.41 -16.64
N GLY A 582 16.70 -18.29 -15.83
CA GLY A 582 15.95 -17.95 -14.64
C GLY A 582 15.96 -19.09 -13.64
N ILE A 583 15.79 -18.75 -12.37
CA ILE A 583 15.72 -19.70 -11.26
C ILE A 583 14.56 -19.29 -10.38
N LEU A 584 13.75 -20.26 -9.99
CA LEU A 584 12.71 -20.11 -8.96
C LEU A 584 12.98 -21.07 -7.82
N LEU A 585 12.95 -20.54 -6.61
CA LEU A 585 13.10 -21.26 -5.36
C LEU A 585 11.73 -21.32 -4.68
N TRP A 586 11.32 -22.52 -4.28
CA TRP A 586 10.10 -22.75 -3.52
C TRP A 586 10.49 -23.34 -2.18
N ASN A 587 10.22 -22.61 -1.09
CA ASN A 587 10.62 -22.96 0.27
C ASN A 587 12.12 -23.30 0.39
N VAL A 588 12.95 -22.60 -0.38
CA VAL A 588 14.41 -22.63 -0.29
C VAL A 588 14.87 -21.20 -0.13
N PHE A 589 15.55 -20.92 0.97
CA PHE A 589 15.94 -19.58 1.38
C PHE A 589 17.45 -19.52 1.65
N ASN A 590 18.02 -18.32 1.73
CA ASN A 590 19.45 -18.04 1.92
C ASN A 590 20.32 -18.68 0.81
N ARG A 591 19.78 -18.75 -0.40
CA ARG A 591 20.40 -19.39 -1.58
C ARG A 591 20.34 -18.53 -2.84
N MET A 592 19.82 -17.31 -2.75
CA MET A 592 19.83 -16.37 -3.86
C MET A 592 21.24 -15.98 -4.35
N PRO A 593 22.28 -15.86 -3.48
CA PRO A 593 23.65 -15.63 -3.95
C PRO A 593 24.15 -16.73 -4.90
N ILE A 594 23.80 -17.99 -4.63
CA ILE A 594 24.13 -19.13 -5.49
C ILE A 594 23.37 -19.02 -6.83
N ALA A 595 22.08 -18.73 -6.78
CA ALA A 595 21.26 -18.54 -7.99
C ALA A 595 21.81 -17.40 -8.88
N ARG A 596 22.20 -16.27 -8.28
CA ARG A 596 22.81 -15.14 -8.97
C ARG A 596 24.15 -15.54 -9.60
N LYS A 597 25.00 -16.29 -8.89
CA LYS A 597 26.27 -16.79 -9.44
C LYS A 597 26.07 -17.67 -10.67
N LEU A 598 25.12 -18.62 -10.62
CA LEU A 598 24.80 -19.49 -11.76
C LEU A 598 24.36 -18.68 -12.99
N LEU A 599 23.49 -17.68 -12.80
CA LEU A 599 23.05 -16.80 -13.90
C LEU A 599 24.20 -15.92 -14.45
N GLN A 600 25.12 -15.49 -13.59
CA GLN A 600 26.27 -14.69 -14.01
C GLN A 600 27.27 -15.51 -14.82
N GLU A 601 27.55 -16.75 -14.42
CA GLU A 601 28.42 -17.68 -15.15
C GLU A 601 27.84 -18.01 -16.53
N GLY A 602 26.53 -18.24 -16.63
CA GLY A 602 25.85 -18.52 -17.90
C GLY A 602 26.36 -19.78 -18.60
N ALA A 603 26.89 -20.72 -17.82
CA ALA A 603 27.42 -21.99 -18.31
C ALA A 603 26.29 -22.91 -18.82
N GLU A 604 26.67 -23.89 -19.64
CA GLU A 604 25.77 -24.97 -20.03
C GLU A 604 25.82 -26.09 -19.01
N HIS A 605 24.65 -26.63 -18.65
CA HIS A 605 24.54 -27.73 -17.70
C HIS A 605 23.91 -28.95 -18.39
N HIS A 606 24.44 -30.14 -18.07
CA HIS A 606 23.93 -31.42 -18.58
C HIS A 606 23.24 -32.24 -17.50
N ASP A 607 23.65 -32.07 -16.24
CA ASP A 607 23.02 -32.72 -15.09
C ASP A 607 22.54 -31.66 -14.09
N PHE A 608 21.23 -31.42 -14.10
CA PHE A 608 20.61 -30.45 -13.19
C PHE A 608 20.43 -31.00 -11.77
N SER A 609 20.57 -32.32 -11.57
CA SER A 609 20.53 -32.92 -10.23
C SER A 609 21.76 -32.52 -9.42
N GLU A 610 22.94 -32.47 -10.05
CA GLU A 610 24.17 -31.98 -9.44
C GLU A 610 24.09 -30.49 -9.11
N VAL A 611 23.54 -29.67 -10.01
CA VAL A 611 23.34 -28.23 -9.76
C VAL A 611 22.35 -28.02 -8.60
N ALA A 612 21.31 -28.85 -8.51
CA ALA A 612 20.31 -28.77 -7.45
C ALA A 612 20.88 -29.05 -6.04
N LYS A 613 22.01 -29.77 -5.92
CA LYS A 613 22.69 -30.00 -4.63
C LYS A 613 23.14 -28.70 -3.97
N LEU A 614 23.44 -27.66 -4.75
CA LEU A 614 23.81 -26.34 -4.23
C LEU A 614 22.67 -25.65 -3.45
N PHE A 615 21.43 -26.13 -3.62
CA PHE A 615 20.23 -25.57 -3.02
C PHE A 615 19.73 -26.37 -1.80
N ASN A 616 20.57 -27.25 -1.23
CA ASN A 616 20.24 -28.04 -0.03
C ASN A 616 18.93 -28.86 -0.14
N LEU A 617 18.61 -29.34 -1.34
CA LEU A 617 17.44 -30.20 -1.53
C LEU A 617 17.63 -31.61 -0.96
N TYR A 618 18.89 -32.05 -0.86
CA TYR A 618 19.28 -33.35 -0.36
C TYR A 618 20.03 -33.16 0.97
N GLY A 619 19.31 -32.78 2.03
CA GLY A 619 19.85 -32.74 3.40
C GLY A 619 19.88 -34.14 4.00
N SER A 620 20.93 -34.45 4.76
CA SER A 620 21.11 -35.72 5.46
C SER A 620 19.87 -36.09 6.28
N ILE A 621 19.26 -37.23 5.97
CA ILE A 621 18.43 -37.94 6.93
C ILE A 621 19.40 -38.39 8.02
N THR A 622 19.68 -37.54 9.01
CA THR A 622 20.21 -38.06 10.28
C THR A 622 19.06 -38.81 10.91
N ASP A 623 19.09 -40.13 10.73
CA ASP A 623 18.34 -41.08 11.56
C ASP A 623 18.67 -40.76 13.03
N ASN A 624 17.82 -39.95 13.67
CA ASN A 624 17.64 -40.04 15.11
C ASN A 624 16.20 -40.47 15.33
N GLN A 625 16.08 -41.79 15.48
CA GLN A 625 15.03 -42.44 16.26
C GLN A 625 14.87 -41.82 17.63
#